data_AF-H0F034-F1
#
_entry.id   AF-H0F034-F1
#
_cell.length_a   1.000
_cell.length_b   1.000
_cell.length_c   1.000
_cell.angle_alpha   90.00
_cell.angle_beta   90.00
_cell.angle_gamma   90.00
#
_symmetry.space_group_name_H-M   'P 1'
#
loop_
_entity.id
_entity.type
_entity.pdbx_description
1 polymer ?
#
loop_
_entity_poly.entity_id
_entity_poly.type
_entity_poly.pdbx_seq_one_letter_code
_entity_poly.pdbx_strand_id
1 'polypeptide(L)'
;MAKKPDPEMAEFEAALLRSAKQAAKGQYARVHKPEEIVRRRGRPLGSTAATRKSATTIRLDEEILSAFKATGQGWQTRINNALRDWLKTHRLT
;
A
#
# COMPACT_ATOMS: atom_id res chain seq x y z
N MET A 1 -13.80 -2.01 -51.90
CA MET A 1 -14.27 -2.85 -50.78
C MET A 1 -14.22 -1.99 -49.52
N ALA A 2 -15.35 -1.49 -49.02
CA ALA A 2 -15.36 -0.71 -47.78
C ALA A 2 -15.02 -1.65 -46.62
N LYS A 3 -13.88 -1.44 -45.96
CA LYS A 3 -13.50 -2.20 -44.78
C LYS A 3 -14.45 -1.76 -43.66
N LYS A 4 -15.47 -2.58 -43.38
CA LYS A 4 -16.35 -2.37 -42.22
C LYS A 4 -15.43 -2.19 -41.00
N PRO A 5 -15.65 -1.15 -40.17
CA PRO A 5 -14.84 -0.99 -38.97
C PRO A 5 -14.97 -2.26 -38.14
N ASP A 6 -13.84 -2.75 -37.65
CA ASP A 6 -13.78 -3.84 -36.69
C ASP A 6 -14.78 -3.56 -35.55
N PRO A 7 -15.57 -4.54 -35.07
CA PRO A 7 -16.50 -4.34 -33.96
C PRO A 7 -15.86 -3.62 -32.76
N GLU A 8 -14.58 -3.89 -32.48
CA GLU A 8 -13.83 -3.21 -31.41
C GLU A 8 -13.62 -1.71 -31.70
N MET A 9 -13.35 -1.35 -32.96
CA MET A 9 -13.20 0.06 -33.38
C MET A 9 -14.53 0.81 -33.34
N ALA A 10 -15.64 0.15 -33.69
CA ALA A 10 -16.97 0.75 -33.62
C ALA A 10 -17.40 1.03 -32.17
N GLU A 11 -17.10 0.10 -31.24
CA GLU A 11 -17.35 0.30 -29.81
C GLU A 11 -16.49 1.41 -29.22
N PHE A 12 -15.22 1.49 -29.65
CA PHE A 12 -14.31 2.55 -29.26
C PHE A 12 -14.79 3.93 -29.75
N GLU A 13 -15.20 4.07 -31.02
CA GLU A 13 -15.75 5.31 -31.55
C GLU A 13 -17.02 5.74 -30.80
N ALA A 14 -17.91 4.80 -30.50
CA ALA A 14 -19.11 5.06 -29.70
C ALA A 14 -18.78 5.48 -28.26
N ALA A 15 -17.75 4.90 -27.65
CA ALA A 15 -17.25 5.31 -26.33
C ALA A 15 -16.63 6.71 -26.36
N LEU A 16 -15.83 7.02 -27.38
CA LEU A 16 -15.17 8.32 -27.56
C LEU A 16 -16.20 9.44 -27.74
N LEU A 17 -17.21 9.24 -28.58
CA LEU A 17 -18.29 10.20 -28.80
C LEU A 17 -19.12 10.45 -27.53
N ARG A 18 -19.34 9.42 -26.70
CA ARG A 18 -20.01 9.57 -25.40
C ARG A 18 -19.19 10.44 -24.45
N SER A 19 -17.89 10.17 -24.34
CA SER A 19 -16.96 10.96 -23.51
C SER A 19 -16.90 12.43 -23.95
N ALA A 20 -16.76 12.69 -25.26
CA ALA A 20 -16.74 14.05 -25.81
C ALA A 20 -18.04 14.82 -25.51
N LYS A 21 -19.21 14.16 -25.64
CA LYS A 21 -20.51 14.76 -25.29
C LYS A 21 -20.67 15.04 -23.80
N GLN A 22 -20.14 14.18 -22.93
CA GLN A 22 -20.14 14.39 -21.47
C GLN A 22 -19.25 15.58 -21.09
N ALA A 23 -18.06 15.68 -21.69
CA ALA A 23 -17.15 16.82 -21.51
C ALA A 23 -17.76 18.15 -21.98
N ALA A 24 -18.42 18.16 -23.15
CA ALA A 24 -19.12 19.35 -23.67
C ALA A 24 -20.30 19.78 -22.79
N LYS A 25 -20.92 18.85 -22.06
CA LYS A 25 -22.01 19.13 -21.10
C LYS A 25 -21.52 19.48 -19.69
N GLY A 26 -20.20 19.60 -19.48
CA GLY A 26 -19.63 19.86 -18.15
C GLY A 26 -19.79 18.69 -17.16
N GLN A 27 -20.15 17.50 -17.65
CA GLN A 27 -20.32 16.29 -16.84
C GLN A 27 -18.96 15.57 -16.77
N TYR A 28 -18.08 16.10 -15.93
CA TYR A 28 -16.80 15.48 -15.66
C TYR A 28 -16.97 14.42 -14.55
N ALA A 29 -16.29 13.27 -14.69
CA ALA A 29 -16.02 12.42 -13.53
C ALA A 29 -15.30 13.27 -12.47
N ARG A 30 -15.48 12.96 -11.18
CA ARG A 30 -14.98 13.75 -10.06
C ARG A 30 -13.50 14.15 -10.27
N VAL A 31 -13.27 15.41 -10.65
CA VAL A 31 -11.92 15.95 -10.82
C VAL A 31 -11.45 16.49 -9.48
N HIS A 32 -10.38 15.89 -8.94
CA HIS A 32 -9.75 16.37 -7.72
C HIS A 32 -8.93 17.63 -8.03
N LYS A 33 -9.21 18.73 -7.31
CA LYS A 33 -8.40 19.95 -7.40
C LYS A 33 -7.00 19.69 -6.83
N PRO A 34 -5.95 20.35 -7.33
CA PRO A 34 -4.59 20.20 -6.79
C PRO A 34 -4.52 20.44 -5.27
N GLU A 35 -5.35 21.34 -4.73
CA GLU A 35 -5.45 21.61 -3.28
C GLU A 35 -6.01 20.43 -2.46
N GLU A 36 -6.90 19.63 -3.04
CA GLU A 36 -7.45 18.42 -2.41
C GLU A 36 -6.43 17.28 -2.35
N ILE A 37 -5.50 17.25 -3.31
CA ILE A 37 -4.43 16.25 -3.39
C ILE A 37 -3.36 16.55 -2.32
N VAL A 38 -3.05 17.82 -2.07
CA VAL A 38 -2.06 18.24 -1.06
C VAL A 38 -2.47 17.83 0.36
N ARG A 39 -3.78 17.84 0.69
CA ARG A 39 -4.31 17.41 2.00
C ARG A 39 -4.10 15.91 2.28
N ARG A 40 -3.72 15.10 1.29
CA ARG A 40 -3.48 13.65 1.45
C ARG A 40 -2.01 13.27 1.49
N ARG A 41 -1.08 14.20 1.77
CA ARG A 41 0.32 13.84 2.02
C ARG A 41 0.48 13.25 3.43
N GLY A 42 0.30 11.93 3.51
CA GLY A 42 0.97 11.08 4.50
C GLY A 42 0.23 10.83 5.82
N ARG A 43 0.78 9.85 6.56
CA ARG A 43 0.37 9.46 7.91
C ARG A 43 0.34 10.70 8.81
N PRO A 44 -0.66 10.89 9.68
CA PRO A 44 -0.79 12.09 10.51
C PRO A 44 0.51 12.44 11.25
N LEU A 45 0.95 13.70 11.15
CA LEU A 45 2.03 14.24 11.98
C LEU A 45 1.61 14.09 13.46
N GLY A 46 2.39 13.33 14.23
CA GLY A 46 2.05 12.90 15.61
C GLY A 46 1.90 11.37 15.76
N SER A 47 1.86 10.62 14.66
CA SER A 47 1.91 9.15 14.67
C SER A 47 3.32 8.57 14.74
N THR A 48 4.30 9.33 15.23
CA THR A 48 5.48 8.77 15.86
C THR A 48 4.99 8.06 17.12
N ALA A 49 4.67 6.77 16.99
CA ALA A 49 4.36 5.93 18.13
C ALA A 49 5.39 6.22 19.23
N ALA A 50 4.93 6.52 20.45
CA ALA A 50 5.79 6.86 21.60
C ALA A 50 6.90 5.81 21.83
N THR A 51 6.70 4.59 21.30
CA THR A 51 7.72 3.56 21.18
C THR A 51 8.23 3.45 19.75
N ARG A 52 9.33 4.16 19.44
CA ARG A 52 10.00 4.06 18.14
C ARG A 52 10.64 2.68 18.01
N LYS A 53 10.17 1.87 17.05
CA LYS A 53 10.87 0.66 16.62
C LYS A 53 11.98 1.08 15.66
N SER A 54 13.23 0.81 16.00
CA SER A 54 14.35 1.00 15.09
C SER A 54 14.41 -0.18 14.12
N ALA A 55 14.38 0.10 12.82
CA ALA A 55 14.66 -0.92 11.81
C ALA A 55 16.16 -1.18 11.83
N THR A 56 16.54 -2.42 12.18
CA THR A 56 17.94 -2.85 12.24
C THR A 56 18.07 -4.20 11.57
N THR A 57 19.13 -4.38 10.79
CA THR A 57 19.44 -5.66 10.15
C THR A 57 20.25 -6.52 11.13
N ILE A 58 19.64 -7.58 11.64
CA ILE A 58 20.31 -8.60 12.46
C ILE A 58 20.34 -9.92 11.71
N ARG A 59 21.41 -10.70 11.89
CA ARG A 59 21.48 -12.08 11.40
C ARG A 59 20.96 -13.01 12.48
N LEU A 60 20.09 -13.95 12.09
CA LEU A 60 19.52 -14.97 12.94
C LEU A 60 19.74 -16.32 12.27
N ASP A 61 19.89 -17.36 13.07
CA ASP A 61 19.99 -18.73 12.55
C ASP A 61 18.72 -19.13 11.79
N GLU A 62 18.89 -19.96 10.77
CA GLU A 62 17.82 -20.35 9.86
C GLU A 62 16.71 -21.14 10.57
N GLU A 63 17.06 -21.99 11.54
CA GLU A 63 16.11 -22.75 12.34
C GLU A 63 15.18 -21.83 13.15
N ILE A 64 15.74 -20.79 13.77
CA ILE A 64 14.99 -19.78 14.54
C ILE A 64 14.05 -19.02 13.60
N LEU A 65 14.56 -18.56 12.45
CA LEU A 65 13.78 -17.86 11.45
C LEU A 65 12.62 -18.72 10.93
N SER A 66 12.88 -19.99 10.64
CA SER A 66 11.89 -20.95 10.16
C SER A 66 10.80 -21.18 11.21
N ALA A 67 11.18 -21.43 12.46
CA ALA A 67 10.24 -21.64 13.57
C ALA A 67 9.31 -20.44 13.77
N PHE A 68 9.85 -19.21 13.77
CA PHE A 68 9.02 -18.02 13.90
C PHE A 68 8.15 -17.78 12.66
N LYS A 69 8.68 -17.94 11.44
CA LYS A 69 7.90 -17.78 10.21
C LYS A 69 6.74 -18.78 10.10
N ALA A 70 6.93 -20.01 10.57
CA ALA A 70 5.88 -21.03 10.61
C ALA A 70 4.68 -20.61 11.46
N THR A 71 4.87 -19.68 12.42
CA THR A 71 3.77 -19.15 13.23
C THR A 71 2.82 -18.22 12.44
N GLY A 72 3.17 -17.84 11.21
CA GLY A 72 2.32 -17.06 10.30
C GLY A 72 2.41 -15.54 10.48
N GLN A 73 1.33 -14.84 10.18
CA GLN A 73 1.27 -13.38 10.24
C GLN A 73 1.64 -12.86 11.63
N GLY A 74 2.53 -11.86 11.68
CA GLY A 74 2.97 -11.25 12.95
C GLY A 74 4.17 -11.93 13.61
N TRP A 75 4.83 -12.89 12.94
CA TRP A 75 6.05 -13.54 13.46
C TRP A 75 7.15 -12.56 13.90
N GLN A 76 7.32 -11.43 13.19
CA GLN A 76 8.25 -10.36 13.58
C GLN A 76 7.89 -9.70 14.93
N THR A 77 6.59 -9.59 15.24
CA THR A 77 6.15 -9.08 16.54
C THR A 77 6.37 -10.12 17.63
N ARG A 78 6.16 -11.41 17.33
CA ARG A 78 6.42 -12.51 18.26
C ARG A 78 7.89 -12.61 18.64
N ILE A 79 8.81 -12.59 17.67
CA ILE A 79 10.25 -12.63 17.96
C ILE A 79 10.69 -11.40 18.77
N ASN A 80 10.17 -10.20 18.45
CA ASN A 80 10.46 -9.00 19.23
C ASN A 80 9.97 -9.13 20.69
N ASN A 81 8.79 -9.73 20.91
CA ASN A 81 8.28 -9.96 22.26
C ASN A 81 9.11 -11.00 23.02
N ALA A 82 9.54 -12.07 22.35
CA ALA A 82 10.43 -13.08 22.93
C ALA A 82 11.76 -12.46 23.38
N LEU A 83 12.38 -11.62 22.54
CA LEU A 83 13.61 -10.89 22.89
C LEU A 83 13.39 -9.94 24.07
N ARG A 84 12.26 -9.23 24.09
CA ARG A 84 11.90 -8.35 25.22
C ARG A 84 11.75 -9.13 26.52
N ASP A 85 11.18 -10.33 26.48
CA ASP A 85 11.00 -11.15 27.66
C ASP A 85 12.31 -11.78 28.14
N TRP A 86 13.15 -12.21 27.20
CA TRP A 86 14.50 -12.69 27.47
C TRP A 86 15.33 -11.62 28.21
N LEU A 87 15.25 -10.36 27.81
CA LEU A 87 15.95 -9.24 28.48
C LEU A 87 15.47 -8.97 29.91
N LYS A 88 14.24 -9.36 30.29
CA LYS A 88 13.79 -9.22 31.69
C LYS A 88 14.44 -10.25 32.61
N THR A 89 14.69 -11.44 32.07
CA THR A 89 15.23 -12.58 32.81
C THR A 89 16.74 -12.64 32.75
N HIS A 90 17.36 -12.09 31.69
CA HIS A 90 18.79 -12.10 31.47
C HIS A 90 19.32 -10.67 31.46
N ARG A 91 19.93 -10.28 32.59
CA ARG A 91 20.65 -9.02 32.68
C ARG A 91 21.94 -9.13 31.87
N LEU A 92 22.08 -8.29 30.86
CA LEU A 92 23.35 -8.09 30.17
C LEU A 92 24.26 -7.33 31.15
N THR A 93 25.20 -8.05 31.77
CA THR A 93 26.31 -7.48 32.54
C THR A 93 27.33 -6.83 31.63
#